data_AF-A0A4Q5Y8T0-F1
#
_entry.id   AF-A0A4Q5Y8T0-F1
#
_cell.length_a   1.000
_cell.length_b   1.000
_cell.length_c   1.000
_cell.angle_alpha   90.00
_cell.angle_beta   90.00
_cell.angle_gamma   90.00
#
_symmetry.space_group_name_H-M   'P 1'
#
loop_
_entity.id
_entity.type
_entity.pdbx_description
1 polymer ?
#
loop_
_entity_poly.entity_id
_entity_poly.type
_entity_poly.pdbx_seq_one_letter_code
_entity_poly.pdbx_strand_id
1 'polypeptide(L)'
;VVDFAKFKNLIGAGFINAQRGLDDSTHAEKDILGKILGKLFRSGNTDAAPSEMKESTLALKQVVDGMQKTVDTDFRTGVAKLLPGLKIFGYPGISDSELSTETTLNVGTILESHTRIRYDQGDGLFLPETYNGLGSRNLIYMLFQLYEFFRDWQSRLIENGIYLIFIEEPEAHLHPQMQQVFIKRINEIVDQFSTTLNVGKPWPVQFVITTHSTHIANETEFESIRYFLTEKNQQRTTRIKDLRKEFRASDLEIDKQFLHKYLTLTKCDLFFCDKAVLIEGPTERILMPNLIEKVDKNLTEELKLKGQFISVVEVGGAYMHHFYKFLDFLELRTLVITDLDSTALESGKYPACEVSKGTHT
;
A
#
# COMPACT_ATOMS: atom_id res chain seq x y z
N VAL A 1 -20.64 25.43 -21.30
CA VAL A 1 -20.64 23.96 -21.09
C VAL A 1 -19.19 23.51 -21.23
N VAL A 2 -18.60 22.97 -20.17
CA VAL A 2 -17.22 22.46 -20.22
C VAL A 2 -17.26 21.10 -20.91
N ASP A 3 -16.40 20.89 -21.90
CA ASP A 3 -16.22 19.60 -22.57
C ASP A 3 -15.77 18.53 -21.56
N PHE A 4 -16.49 17.41 -21.51
CA PHE A 4 -16.22 16.30 -20.58
C PHE A 4 -14.81 15.73 -20.76
N ALA A 5 -14.27 15.71 -21.98
CA ALA A 5 -12.90 15.24 -22.23
C ALA A 5 -11.86 16.15 -21.57
N LYS A 6 -12.06 17.48 -21.66
CA LYS A 6 -11.19 18.46 -21.00
C LYS A 6 -11.33 18.41 -19.48
N PHE A 7 -12.55 18.16 -18.97
CA PHE A 7 -12.77 17.97 -17.54
C PHE A 7 -12.07 16.72 -17.01
N LYS A 8 -12.12 15.59 -17.74
CA LYS A 8 -11.43 14.36 -17.34
C LYS A 8 -9.91 14.56 -17.22
N ASN A 9 -9.33 15.41 -18.08
CA ASN A 9 -7.91 15.73 -18.01
C ASN A 9 -7.51 16.56 -16.77
N LEU A 10 -8.46 17.13 -16.02
CA LEU A 10 -8.18 17.79 -14.74
C LEU A 10 -8.02 16.79 -13.58
N ILE A 11 -8.45 15.55 -13.75
CA ILE A 11 -8.37 14.49 -12.74
C ILE A 11 -7.35 13.45 -13.19
N GLY A 12 -6.23 13.39 -12.48
CA GLY A 12 -5.24 12.33 -12.62
C GLY A 12 -5.64 11.11 -11.80
N ALA A 13 -5.28 9.91 -12.26
CA ALA A 13 -5.46 8.69 -11.50
C ALA A 13 -4.25 7.75 -11.70
N GLY A 14 -3.77 7.17 -10.61
CA GLY A 14 -2.77 6.10 -10.57
C GLY A 14 -3.30 4.91 -9.75
N PHE A 15 -2.88 3.70 -10.12
CA PHE A 15 -3.31 2.46 -9.47
C PHE A 15 -2.09 1.60 -9.15
N ILE A 16 -1.96 1.23 -7.89
CA ILE A 16 -0.99 0.25 -7.38
C ILE A 16 -1.81 -0.93 -6.89
N ASN A 17 -1.85 -2.00 -7.70
CA ASN A 17 -2.65 -3.18 -7.40
C ASN A 17 -1.95 -4.09 -6.38
N ALA A 18 -2.74 -4.89 -5.67
CA ALA A 18 -2.24 -5.85 -4.69
C ALA A 18 -1.27 -6.83 -5.35
N GLN A 19 -0.07 -6.93 -4.79
CA GLN A 19 1.00 -7.76 -5.32
C GLN A 19 0.86 -9.23 -4.89
N ARG A 20 -0.29 -9.86 -5.20
CA ARG A 20 -0.58 -11.27 -4.87
C ARG A 20 0.24 -12.28 -5.69
N GLY A 21 0.97 -11.80 -6.71
CA GLY A 21 1.73 -12.63 -7.66
C GLY A 21 3.18 -12.93 -7.27
N LEU A 22 3.75 -12.18 -6.32
CA LEU A 22 5.19 -12.16 -5.96
C LEU A 22 5.80 -13.51 -5.50
N ASP A 23 5.05 -14.61 -5.57
CA ASP A 23 5.49 -15.97 -5.32
C ASP A 23 6.48 -16.46 -6.40
N ASP A 24 7.52 -17.19 -5.96
CA ASP A 24 8.81 -17.40 -6.67
C ASP A 24 8.73 -18.16 -8.02
N SER A 25 7.53 -18.54 -8.48
CA SER A 25 7.33 -19.56 -9.51
C SER A 25 7.06 -19.04 -10.93
N THR A 26 6.82 -17.73 -11.15
CA THR A 26 6.50 -17.23 -12.51
C THR A 26 7.56 -16.27 -13.09
N HIS A 27 8.11 -16.65 -14.24
CA HIS A 27 9.13 -15.88 -14.97
C HIS A 27 8.66 -14.48 -15.44
N ALA A 28 7.36 -14.18 -15.39
CA ALA A 28 6.76 -12.95 -15.90
C ALA A 28 6.94 -11.72 -14.99
N GLU A 29 7.38 -11.91 -13.74
CA GLU A 29 7.40 -10.84 -12.73
C GLU A 29 8.76 -10.12 -12.60
N LYS A 30 9.79 -10.61 -13.28
CA LYS A 30 11.16 -10.04 -13.27
C LYS A 30 11.30 -8.72 -14.04
N ASP A 31 10.19 -8.19 -14.57
CA ASP A 31 10.15 -7.14 -15.59
C ASP A 31 9.41 -5.86 -15.13
N ILE A 32 8.94 -5.84 -13.88
CA ILE A 32 8.06 -4.76 -13.38
C ILE A 32 8.86 -3.45 -13.23
N LEU A 33 10.05 -3.50 -12.66
CA LEU A 33 10.90 -2.32 -12.49
C LEU A 33 11.47 -1.82 -13.82
N GLY A 34 11.81 -2.73 -14.75
CA GLY A 34 12.17 -2.38 -16.12
C GLY A 34 11.06 -1.60 -16.82
N LYS A 35 9.81 -2.05 -16.71
CA LYS A 35 8.62 -1.31 -17.22
C LYS A 35 8.49 0.09 -16.64
N ILE A 36 8.80 0.28 -15.34
CA ILE A 36 8.79 1.62 -14.73
C ILE A 36 9.86 2.50 -15.35
N LEU A 37 11.09 2.00 -15.51
CA LEU A 37 12.18 2.75 -16.15
C LEU A 37 11.84 3.13 -17.60
N GLY A 38 11.25 2.20 -18.35
CA GLY A 38 10.76 2.47 -19.71
C GLY A 38 9.69 3.57 -19.77
N LYS A 39 8.76 3.57 -18.82
CA LYS A 39 7.76 4.64 -18.70
C LYS A 39 8.39 5.97 -18.32
N LEU A 40 9.29 6.01 -17.34
CA LEU A 40 10.02 7.22 -16.95
C LEU A 40 10.76 7.84 -18.15
N PHE A 41 11.41 7.01 -18.95
CA PHE A 41 12.06 7.45 -20.19
C PHE A 41 11.06 8.02 -21.21
N ARG A 42 9.89 7.39 -21.38
CA ARG A 42 8.82 7.92 -22.25
C ARG A 42 8.28 9.26 -21.76
N SER A 43 8.00 9.38 -20.46
CA SER A 43 7.57 10.65 -19.87
C SER A 43 8.61 11.74 -20.13
N GLY A 44 9.91 11.40 -20.04
CA GLY A 44 11.03 12.32 -20.29
C GLY A 44 11.17 12.79 -21.72
N ASN A 45 10.60 12.04 -22.66
CA ASN A 45 10.58 12.39 -24.07
C ASN A 45 9.39 13.28 -24.47
N THR A 46 8.54 13.68 -23.51
CA THR A 46 7.37 14.52 -23.78
C THR A 46 7.75 16.00 -23.80
N ASP A 47 7.10 16.80 -24.65
CA ASP A 47 7.37 18.24 -24.77
C ASP A 47 7.10 19.04 -23.49
N ALA A 48 6.23 18.54 -22.60
CA ALA A 48 5.95 19.14 -21.30
C ALA A 48 6.86 18.62 -20.17
N ALA A 49 7.78 17.69 -20.43
CA ALA A 49 8.66 17.14 -19.41
C ALA A 49 9.65 18.19 -18.85
N PRO A 50 10.05 18.06 -17.57
CA PRO A 50 11.11 18.90 -16.98
C PRO A 50 12.41 18.87 -17.79
N SER A 51 13.15 19.98 -17.82
CA SER A 51 14.39 20.11 -18.60
C SER A 51 15.45 19.08 -18.22
N GLU A 52 15.67 18.85 -16.93
CA GLU A 52 16.58 17.82 -16.40
C GLU A 52 16.26 16.42 -16.97
N MET A 53 14.97 16.10 -17.07
CA MET A 53 14.50 14.80 -17.55
C MET A 53 14.69 14.65 -19.07
N LYS A 54 14.47 15.74 -19.82
CA LYS A 54 14.74 15.79 -21.26
C LYS A 54 16.23 15.65 -21.57
N GLU A 55 17.09 16.34 -20.81
CA GLU A 55 18.55 16.26 -20.95
C GLU A 55 19.04 14.82 -20.73
N SER A 56 18.60 14.19 -19.65
CA SER A 56 18.94 12.79 -19.34
C SER A 56 18.44 11.82 -20.43
N THR A 57 17.22 12.03 -20.92
CA THR A 57 16.62 11.21 -21.99
C THR A 57 17.39 11.38 -23.31
N LEU A 58 17.78 12.60 -23.66
CA LEU A 58 18.53 12.91 -24.87
C LEU A 58 19.95 12.31 -24.82
N ALA A 59 20.65 12.45 -23.70
CA ALA A 59 21.97 11.87 -23.50
C ALA A 59 21.93 10.34 -23.71
N LEU A 60 20.91 9.68 -23.14
CA LEU A 60 20.76 8.23 -23.27
C LEU A 60 20.42 7.80 -24.71
N LYS A 61 19.60 8.58 -25.43
CA LYS A 61 19.34 8.36 -26.86
C LYS A 61 20.61 8.46 -27.70
N GLN A 62 21.41 9.50 -27.48
CA GLN A 62 22.66 9.70 -28.23
C GLN A 62 23.64 8.54 -28.05
N VAL A 63 23.74 8.00 -26.84
CA VAL A 63 24.58 6.82 -26.56
C VAL A 63 24.08 5.59 -27.32
N VAL A 64 22.77 5.33 -27.29
CA VAL A 64 22.18 4.17 -27.98
C VAL A 64 22.23 4.30 -29.50
N ASP A 65 22.00 5.49 -30.04
CA ASP A 65 22.17 5.77 -31.48
C ASP A 65 23.61 5.55 -31.94
N GLY A 66 24.58 5.95 -31.09
CA GLY A 66 26.00 5.67 -31.31
C GLY A 66 26.29 4.17 -31.33
N MET A 67 25.77 3.41 -30.36
CA MET A 67 25.90 1.95 -30.32
C MET A 67 25.25 1.28 -31.53
N GLN A 68 24.06 1.73 -31.95
CA GLN A 68 23.35 1.18 -33.10
C GLN A 68 24.19 1.27 -34.37
N LYS A 69 24.84 2.41 -34.63
CA LYS A 69 25.73 2.58 -35.79
C LYS A 69 26.93 1.63 -35.75
N THR A 70 27.54 1.46 -34.58
CA THR A 70 28.68 0.55 -34.40
C THR A 70 28.27 -0.90 -34.65
N VAL A 71 27.18 -1.35 -34.01
CA VAL A 71 26.67 -2.73 -34.17
C VAL A 71 26.25 -2.99 -35.61
N ASP A 72 25.58 -2.05 -36.27
CA ASP A 72 25.14 -2.22 -37.65
C ASP A 72 26.33 -2.35 -38.62
N THR A 73 27.39 -1.56 -38.39
CA THR A 73 28.63 -1.63 -39.19
C THR A 73 29.33 -2.98 -39.02
N ASP A 74 29.46 -3.46 -37.78
CA ASP A 74 30.10 -4.75 -37.47
C ASP A 74 29.29 -5.91 -38.04
N PHE A 75 27.96 -5.87 -37.90
CA PHE A 75 27.07 -6.92 -38.39
C PHE A 75 27.06 -6.98 -39.92
N ARG A 76 26.99 -5.81 -40.59
CA ARG A 76 27.10 -5.72 -42.05
C ARG A 76 28.43 -6.27 -42.54
N THR A 77 29.53 -5.98 -41.84
CA THR A 77 30.86 -6.53 -42.15
C THR A 77 30.89 -8.05 -41.95
N GLY A 78 30.25 -8.57 -40.90
CA GLY A 78 30.11 -10.00 -40.65
C GLY A 78 29.32 -10.72 -41.75
N VAL A 79 28.15 -10.19 -42.10
CA VAL A 79 27.31 -10.75 -43.18
C VAL A 79 28.01 -10.66 -44.53
N ALA A 80 28.74 -9.58 -44.80
CA ALA A 80 29.54 -9.45 -46.01
C ALA A 80 30.60 -10.56 -46.16
N LYS A 81 31.15 -11.09 -45.06
CA LYS A 81 32.06 -12.24 -45.08
C LYS A 81 31.37 -13.57 -45.43
N LEU A 82 30.05 -13.67 -45.24
CA LEU A 82 29.25 -14.85 -45.57
C LEU A 82 28.74 -14.83 -47.02
N LEU A 83 28.64 -13.64 -47.65
CA LEU A 83 28.20 -13.49 -49.04
C LEU A 83 28.97 -14.35 -50.05
N PRO A 84 30.31 -14.50 -49.98
CA PRO A 84 31.04 -15.39 -50.89
C PRO A 84 30.61 -16.86 -50.79
N GLY A 85 30.25 -17.34 -49.60
CA GLY A 85 29.73 -18.69 -49.40
C GLY A 85 28.33 -18.87 -49.99
N LEU A 86 27.48 -17.84 -49.90
CA LEU A 86 26.14 -17.83 -50.50
C LEU A 86 26.20 -17.81 -52.04
N LYS A 87 27.23 -17.20 -52.63
CA LYS A 87 27.49 -17.27 -54.09
C LYS A 87 27.73 -18.69 -54.60
N ILE A 88 28.29 -19.59 -53.77
CA ILE A 88 28.48 -21.01 -54.14
C ILE A 88 27.12 -21.70 -54.37
N PHE A 89 26.07 -21.25 -53.68
CA PHE A 89 24.70 -21.75 -53.84
C PHE A 89 23.86 -20.93 -54.84
N GLY A 90 24.48 -20.03 -55.61
CA GLY A 90 23.80 -19.26 -56.65
C GLY A 90 23.09 -17.99 -56.16
N TYR A 91 23.40 -17.49 -54.96
CA TYR A 91 22.82 -16.25 -54.41
C TYR A 91 23.75 -15.03 -54.55
N PRO A 92 23.23 -13.82 -54.86
CA PRO A 92 21.85 -13.55 -55.29
C PRO A 92 21.62 -13.96 -56.76
N GLY A 93 20.43 -14.48 -57.08
CA GLY A 93 20.02 -14.83 -58.44
C GLY A 93 19.65 -13.60 -59.31
N ILE A 94 19.18 -13.85 -60.54
CA ILE A 94 18.81 -12.79 -61.51
C ILE A 94 17.65 -11.91 -61.02
N SER A 95 16.81 -12.45 -60.12
CA SER A 95 15.65 -11.77 -59.53
C SER A 95 15.86 -11.29 -58.09
N ASP A 96 16.94 -11.70 -57.44
CA ASP A 96 17.10 -11.50 -55.99
C ASP A 96 17.90 -10.23 -55.69
N SER A 97 17.47 -9.50 -54.67
CA SER A 97 18.19 -8.30 -54.19
C SER A 97 19.39 -8.69 -53.34
N GLU A 98 20.43 -7.84 -53.32
CA GLU A 98 21.54 -8.03 -52.38
C GLU A 98 21.05 -7.97 -50.93
N LEU A 99 21.61 -8.82 -50.06
CA LEU A 99 21.28 -8.81 -48.63
C LEU A 99 21.82 -7.53 -47.99
N SER A 100 20.92 -6.69 -47.50
CA SER A 100 21.24 -5.60 -46.59
C SER A 100 20.79 -5.97 -45.17
N THR A 101 21.66 -5.74 -44.20
CA THR A 101 21.30 -5.83 -42.78
C THR A 101 20.94 -4.45 -42.27
N GLU A 102 19.93 -4.38 -41.41
CA GLU A 102 19.57 -3.18 -40.65
C GLU A 102 19.37 -3.58 -39.19
N THR A 103 20.12 -2.94 -38.30
CA THR A 103 20.00 -3.12 -36.85
C THR A 103 19.25 -1.95 -36.24
N THR A 104 18.17 -2.24 -35.52
CA THR A 104 17.35 -1.24 -34.81
C THR A 104 17.44 -1.44 -33.30
N LEU A 105 17.88 -0.43 -32.55
CA LEU A 105 17.94 -0.45 -31.09
C LEU A 105 16.98 0.58 -30.51
N ASN A 106 15.93 0.13 -29.80
CA ASN A 106 15.00 1.01 -29.12
C ASN A 106 15.38 1.15 -27.64
N VAL A 107 15.71 2.38 -27.23
CA VAL A 107 16.06 2.70 -25.84
C VAL A 107 15.01 2.23 -24.85
N GLY A 108 13.73 2.50 -25.13
CA GLY A 108 12.62 2.11 -24.26
C GLY A 108 12.59 0.61 -24.05
N THR A 109 12.68 -0.17 -25.13
CA THR A 109 12.70 -1.65 -25.06
C THR A 109 13.95 -2.21 -24.35
N ILE A 110 15.10 -1.54 -24.49
CA ILE A 110 16.31 -1.92 -23.77
C ILE A 110 16.12 -1.68 -22.26
N LEU A 111 15.59 -0.52 -21.88
CA LEU A 111 15.33 -0.21 -20.47
C LEU A 111 14.28 -1.16 -19.89
N GLU A 112 13.22 -1.46 -20.65
CA GLU A 112 12.15 -2.35 -20.21
C GLU A 112 12.63 -3.78 -20.03
N SER A 113 13.24 -4.38 -21.06
CA SER A 113 13.49 -5.83 -21.08
C SER A 113 14.90 -6.22 -20.67
N HIS A 114 15.84 -5.27 -20.56
CA HIS A 114 17.27 -5.56 -20.37
C HIS A 114 17.90 -4.82 -19.18
N THR A 115 17.14 -4.02 -18.43
CA THR A 115 17.62 -3.42 -17.18
C THR A 115 17.11 -4.20 -15.98
N ARG A 116 18.01 -4.51 -15.04
CA ARG A 116 17.69 -5.21 -13.79
C ARG A 116 18.28 -4.44 -12.63
N ILE A 117 17.52 -4.27 -11.55
CA ILE A 117 18.08 -3.74 -10.31
C ILE A 117 18.77 -4.91 -9.60
N ARG A 118 19.93 -4.64 -8.98
CA ARG A 118 20.60 -5.62 -8.12
C ARG A 118 20.92 -4.93 -6.80
N TYR A 119 20.87 -5.71 -5.74
CA TYR A 119 21.18 -5.20 -4.41
C TYR A 119 22.65 -5.40 -4.12
N ASP A 120 23.31 -4.30 -3.76
CA ASP A 120 24.68 -4.32 -3.28
C ASP A 120 24.71 -4.83 -1.83
N GLN A 121 25.42 -5.92 -1.58
CA GLN A 121 25.65 -6.48 -0.25
C GLN A 121 27.02 -6.07 0.34
N GLY A 122 27.76 -5.21 -0.36
CA GLY A 122 29.17 -4.93 -0.06
C GLY A 122 30.12 -5.88 -0.79
N ASP A 123 31.41 -5.54 -0.80
CA ASP A 123 32.49 -6.32 -1.43
C ASP A 123 32.28 -6.69 -2.91
N GLY A 124 31.49 -5.88 -3.64
CA GLY A 124 31.17 -6.11 -5.05
C GLY A 124 30.21 -7.27 -5.30
N LEU A 125 29.57 -7.80 -4.25
CA LEU A 125 28.57 -8.86 -4.37
C LEU A 125 27.19 -8.25 -4.66
N PHE A 126 26.69 -8.48 -5.87
CA PHE A 126 25.37 -8.04 -6.30
C PHE A 126 24.39 -9.21 -6.31
N LEU A 127 23.43 -9.20 -5.38
CA LEU A 127 22.39 -10.22 -5.36
C LEU A 127 21.24 -9.87 -6.30
N PRO A 128 20.68 -10.87 -7.00
CA PRO A 128 19.43 -10.70 -7.75
C PRO A 128 18.29 -10.24 -6.83
N GLU A 129 17.30 -9.55 -7.38
CA GLU A 129 16.14 -9.08 -6.60
C GLU A 129 15.38 -10.20 -5.88
N THR A 130 15.40 -11.42 -6.42
CA THR A 130 14.79 -12.63 -5.85
C THR A 130 15.35 -12.99 -4.47
N TYR A 131 16.58 -12.56 -4.15
CA TYR A 131 17.19 -12.80 -2.84
C TYR A 131 16.74 -11.81 -1.76
N ASN A 132 16.00 -10.75 -2.12
CA ASN A 132 15.39 -9.87 -1.15
C ASN A 132 14.02 -10.38 -0.72
N GLY A 133 13.72 -10.22 0.56
CA GLY A 133 12.40 -10.57 1.09
C GLY A 133 11.29 -9.87 0.31
N LEU A 134 10.21 -10.60 0.04
CA LEU A 134 9.05 -10.16 -0.75
C LEU A 134 8.54 -8.77 -0.32
N GLY A 135 8.60 -8.47 0.98
CA GLY A 135 8.19 -7.17 1.52
C GLY A 135 9.08 -6.00 1.10
N SER A 136 10.40 -6.12 1.16
CA SER A 136 11.31 -5.05 0.72
C SER A 136 11.14 -4.77 -0.78
N ARG A 137 10.93 -5.81 -1.58
CA ARG A 137 10.63 -5.68 -3.01
C ARG A 137 9.30 -4.94 -3.23
N ASN A 138 8.25 -5.30 -2.51
CA ASN A 138 6.95 -4.63 -2.62
C ASN A 138 7.04 -3.14 -2.24
N LEU A 139 7.73 -2.81 -1.14
CA LEU A 139 7.94 -1.42 -0.73
C LEU A 139 8.66 -0.62 -1.83
N ILE A 140 9.78 -1.13 -2.34
CA ILE A 140 10.56 -0.47 -3.40
C ILE A 140 9.72 -0.28 -4.66
N TYR A 141 8.95 -1.30 -5.04
CA TYR A 141 8.02 -1.22 -6.16
C TYR A 141 7.01 -0.08 -5.98
N MET A 142 6.35 0.01 -4.83
CA MET A 142 5.40 1.09 -4.54
C MET A 142 6.07 2.47 -4.62
N LEU A 143 7.28 2.63 -4.08
CA LEU A 143 8.03 3.88 -4.15
C LEU A 143 8.36 4.28 -5.60
N PHE A 144 8.78 3.33 -6.43
CA PHE A 144 9.02 3.57 -7.84
C PHE A 144 7.74 3.92 -8.61
N GLN A 145 6.61 3.29 -8.29
CA GLN A 145 5.30 3.66 -8.86
C GLN A 145 4.91 5.10 -8.48
N LEU A 146 5.07 5.50 -7.21
CA LEU A 146 4.80 6.87 -6.77
C LEU A 146 5.69 7.88 -7.52
N TYR A 147 6.97 7.56 -7.68
CA TYR A 147 7.89 8.38 -8.47
C TYR A 147 7.49 8.47 -9.94
N GLU A 148 7.09 7.35 -10.55
CA GLU A 148 6.55 7.30 -11.91
C GLU A 148 5.34 8.22 -12.07
N PHE A 149 4.34 8.11 -11.20
CA PHE A 149 3.13 8.94 -11.26
C PHE A 149 3.42 10.42 -11.10
N PHE A 150 4.37 10.77 -10.23
CA PHE A 150 4.80 12.14 -10.05
C PHE A 150 5.49 12.69 -11.32
N ARG A 151 6.42 11.94 -11.92
CA ARG A 151 7.09 12.36 -13.17
C ARG A 151 6.13 12.41 -14.36
N ASP A 152 5.17 11.50 -14.42
CA ASP A 152 4.12 11.52 -15.43
C ASP A 152 3.24 12.77 -15.28
N TRP A 153 2.84 13.11 -14.05
CA TRP A 153 2.10 14.34 -13.76
C TRP A 153 2.87 15.60 -14.18
N GLN A 154 4.18 15.68 -13.89
CA GLN A 154 5.03 16.79 -14.33
C GLN A 154 5.13 16.91 -15.86
N SER A 155 5.00 15.79 -16.57
CA SER A 155 5.19 15.73 -18.03
C SER A 155 3.89 15.95 -18.81
N ARG A 156 2.80 16.34 -18.15
CA ARG A 156 1.50 16.61 -18.79
C ARG A 156 1.38 18.05 -19.28
N LEU A 157 0.75 18.22 -20.43
CA LEU A 157 0.43 19.54 -21.01
C LEU A 157 -0.63 20.30 -20.19
N ILE A 158 -1.59 19.56 -19.61
CA ILE A 158 -2.64 20.11 -18.75
C ILE A 158 -2.40 19.56 -17.36
N GLU A 159 -2.12 20.45 -16.41
CA GLU A 159 -1.92 20.07 -15.02
C GLU A 159 -3.24 19.56 -14.42
N ASN A 160 -3.16 18.43 -13.72
CA ASN A 160 -4.31 17.94 -12.97
C ASN A 160 -4.55 18.85 -11.75
N GLY A 161 -5.80 19.24 -11.53
CA GLY A 161 -6.21 19.92 -10.30
C GLY A 161 -6.31 18.97 -9.10
N ILE A 162 -6.50 17.67 -9.36
CA ILE A 162 -6.45 16.61 -8.35
C ILE A 162 -5.85 15.35 -8.97
N TYR A 163 -5.05 14.61 -8.21
CA TYR A 163 -4.46 13.34 -8.63
C TYR A 163 -4.79 12.26 -7.59
N LEU A 164 -5.56 11.25 -7.98
CA LEU A 164 -5.96 10.17 -7.08
C LEU A 164 -5.03 8.98 -7.25
N ILE A 165 -4.45 8.47 -6.17
CA ILE A 165 -3.68 7.22 -6.20
C ILE A 165 -4.40 6.18 -5.37
N PHE A 166 -4.79 5.09 -6.03
CA PHE A 166 -5.38 3.93 -5.39
C PHE A 166 -4.28 2.92 -5.08
N ILE A 167 -4.16 2.52 -3.82
CA ILE A 167 -3.22 1.50 -3.36
C ILE A 167 -4.03 0.37 -2.76
N GLU A 168 -3.99 -0.79 -3.43
CA GLU A 168 -4.73 -1.97 -3.03
C GLU A 168 -3.86 -2.88 -2.16
N GLU A 169 -4.32 -3.18 -0.94
CA GLU A 169 -3.69 -4.11 0.02
C GLU A 169 -2.15 -3.95 0.09
N PRO A 170 -1.63 -2.75 0.42
CA PRO A 170 -0.19 -2.54 0.50
C PRO A 170 0.49 -3.44 1.53
N GLU A 171 -0.25 -4.01 2.48
CA GLU A 171 0.22 -4.99 3.47
C GLU A 171 0.70 -6.31 2.88
N ALA A 172 0.36 -6.63 1.62
CA ALA A 172 0.76 -7.87 0.98
C ALA A 172 2.29 -8.05 1.03
N HIS A 173 2.74 -9.14 1.67
CA HIS A 173 4.14 -9.47 1.91
C HIS A 173 4.95 -8.46 2.74
N LEU A 174 4.37 -7.36 3.21
CA LEU A 174 5.04 -6.38 4.07
C LEU A 174 5.03 -6.82 5.52
N HIS A 175 6.18 -6.66 6.18
CA HIS A 175 6.25 -6.78 7.63
C HIS A 175 5.38 -5.71 8.31
N PRO A 176 4.64 -6.01 9.39
CA PRO A 176 3.76 -5.04 10.07
C PRO A 176 4.37 -3.65 10.30
N GLN A 177 5.61 -3.59 10.79
CA GLN A 177 6.31 -2.33 11.04
C GLN A 177 6.55 -1.54 9.74
N MET A 178 6.82 -2.22 8.62
CA MET A 178 6.97 -1.56 7.32
C MET A 178 5.64 -0.99 6.83
N GLN A 179 4.52 -1.66 7.09
CA GLN A 179 3.19 -1.16 6.76
C GLN A 179 2.93 0.17 7.49
N GLN A 180 3.23 0.22 8.79
CA GLN A 180 3.07 1.44 9.60
C GLN A 180 3.95 2.57 9.09
N VAL A 181 5.24 2.30 8.85
CA VAL A 181 6.18 3.30 8.34
C VAL A 181 5.74 3.82 6.98
N PHE A 182 5.31 2.94 6.07
CA PHE A 182 4.86 3.34 4.74
C PHE A 182 3.69 4.32 4.82
N ILE A 183 2.63 3.98 5.55
CA ILE A 183 1.42 4.80 5.66
C ILE A 183 1.71 6.13 6.34
N LYS A 184 2.52 6.13 7.41
CA LYS A 184 2.90 7.35 8.13
C LYS A 184 3.76 8.30 7.29
N ARG A 185 4.59 7.76 6.41
CA ARG A 185 5.60 8.52 5.65
C ARG A 185 5.22 8.80 4.20
N ILE A 186 4.12 8.25 3.68
CA ILE A 186 3.73 8.41 2.27
C ILE A 186 3.57 9.88 1.88
N ASN A 187 2.99 10.71 2.76
CA ASN A 187 2.84 12.15 2.54
C ASN A 187 4.21 12.86 2.58
N GLU A 188 5.11 12.46 3.48
CA GLU A 188 6.46 13.03 3.55
C GLU A 188 7.26 12.74 2.27
N ILE A 189 7.10 11.56 1.68
CA ILE A 189 7.74 11.20 0.40
C ILE A 189 7.22 12.10 -0.73
N VAL A 190 5.91 12.36 -0.77
CA VAL A 190 5.28 13.28 -1.73
C VAL A 190 5.81 14.71 -1.57
N ASP A 191 5.93 15.17 -0.33
CA ASP A 191 6.47 16.49 0.00
C ASP A 191 7.94 16.61 -0.41
N GLN A 192 8.72 15.54 -0.20
CA GLN A 192 10.10 15.46 -0.69
C GLN A 192 10.19 15.56 -2.20
N PHE A 193 9.34 14.85 -2.96
CA PHE A 193 9.30 14.99 -4.42
C PHE A 193 8.97 16.42 -4.85
N SER A 194 7.99 17.05 -4.19
CA SER A 194 7.58 18.43 -4.50
C SER A 194 8.71 19.44 -4.24
N THR A 195 9.42 19.29 -3.12
CA THR A 195 10.52 20.20 -2.72
C THR A 195 11.79 20.00 -3.55
N THR A 196 12.20 18.75 -3.77
CA THR A 196 13.48 18.43 -4.44
C THR A 196 13.37 18.44 -5.95
N LEU A 197 12.22 18.06 -6.52
CA LEU A 197 12.05 17.81 -7.95
C LEU A 197 11.00 18.70 -8.63
N ASN A 198 10.30 19.57 -7.88
CA ASN A 198 9.28 20.46 -8.42
C ASN A 198 9.40 21.92 -7.96
N VAL A 199 10.59 22.35 -7.52
CA VAL A 199 10.85 23.74 -7.09
C VAL A 199 9.83 24.20 -6.02
N GLY A 200 9.42 23.28 -5.14
CA GLY A 200 8.46 23.55 -4.06
C GLY A 200 6.98 23.62 -4.48
N LYS A 201 6.64 23.42 -5.77
CA LYS A 201 5.23 23.32 -6.19
C LYS A 201 4.64 21.99 -5.73
N PRO A 202 3.56 21.98 -4.93
CA PRO A 202 3.00 20.75 -4.38
C PRO A 202 2.35 19.91 -5.49
N TRP A 203 2.55 18.60 -5.41
CA TRP A 203 1.77 17.63 -6.18
C TRP A 203 0.38 17.48 -5.53
N PRO A 204 -0.74 17.80 -6.22
CA PRO A 204 -2.09 17.74 -5.64
C PRO A 204 -2.62 16.31 -5.57
N VAL A 205 -1.89 15.44 -4.86
CA VAL A 205 -2.18 14.01 -4.76
C VAL A 205 -3.03 13.69 -3.54
N GLN A 206 -3.94 12.75 -3.70
CA GLN A 206 -4.72 12.15 -2.62
C GLN A 206 -4.66 10.63 -2.73
N PHE A 207 -4.35 9.98 -1.61
CA PHE A 207 -4.29 8.53 -1.52
C PHE A 207 -5.62 7.93 -1.10
N VAL A 208 -5.99 6.84 -1.77
CA VAL A 208 -7.11 5.97 -1.40
C VAL A 208 -6.54 4.57 -1.22
N ILE A 209 -6.57 4.07 0.00
CA ILE A 209 -5.92 2.80 0.37
C ILE A 209 -6.99 1.81 0.79
N THR A 210 -6.97 0.62 0.22
CA THR A 210 -7.76 -0.52 0.72
C THR A 210 -6.86 -1.40 1.57
N THR A 211 -7.38 -1.86 2.71
CA THR A 211 -6.59 -2.63 3.68
C THR A 211 -7.48 -3.56 4.50
N HIS A 212 -6.96 -4.74 4.78
CA HIS A 212 -7.41 -5.68 5.81
C HIS A 212 -6.46 -5.71 7.01
N SER A 213 -5.38 -4.92 6.98
CA SER A 213 -4.40 -4.82 8.06
C SER A 213 -4.82 -3.84 9.15
N THR A 214 -4.86 -4.34 10.39
CA THR A 214 -5.04 -3.53 11.60
C THR A 214 -3.85 -2.59 11.82
N HIS A 215 -2.65 -2.97 11.40
CA HIS A 215 -1.48 -2.11 11.49
C HIS A 215 -1.58 -0.87 10.61
N ILE A 216 -2.26 -0.95 9.47
CA ILE A 216 -2.53 0.21 8.61
C ILE A 216 -3.66 1.04 9.18
N ALA A 217 -4.81 0.41 9.47
CA ALA A 217 -5.99 1.11 9.95
C ALA A 217 -5.72 1.92 11.23
N ASN A 218 -4.89 1.40 12.14
CA ASN A 218 -4.57 2.05 13.41
C ASN A 218 -3.56 3.22 13.29
N GLU A 219 -2.83 3.33 12.19
CA GLU A 219 -1.90 4.45 11.93
C GLU A 219 -2.55 5.57 11.11
N THR A 220 -3.70 5.32 10.50
CA THR A 220 -4.45 6.34 9.74
C THR A 220 -5.28 7.23 10.65
N GLU A 221 -5.48 8.48 10.24
CA GLU A 221 -6.38 9.39 10.94
C GLU A 221 -7.80 8.82 10.99
N PHE A 222 -8.42 8.88 12.16
CA PHE A 222 -9.75 8.33 12.41
C PHE A 222 -10.80 8.83 11.39
N GLU A 223 -10.73 10.10 10.99
CA GLU A 223 -11.66 10.68 10.02
C GLU A 223 -11.49 10.18 8.57
N SER A 224 -10.32 9.63 8.24
CA SER A 224 -10.00 9.12 6.90
C SER A 224 -10.64 7.75 6.63
N ILE A 225 -11.08 7.05 7.68
CA ILE A 225 -11.56 5.68 7.58
C ILE A 225 -12.95 5.63 6.93
N ARG A 226 -13.10 4.74 5.95
CA ARG A 226 -14.38 4.34 5.37
C ARG A 226 -14.53 2.84 5.60
N TYR A 227 -15.54 2.46 6.37
CA TYR A 227 -15.75 1.08 6.79
C TYR A 227 -16.75 0.39 5.88
N PHE A 228 -16.32 -0.69 5.23
CA PHE A 228 -17.14 -1.47 4.31
C PHE A 228 -17.72 -2.67 5.06
N LEU A 229 -19.00 -2.60 5.40
CA LEU A 229 -19.70 -3.67 6.11
C LEU A 229 -20.60 -4.44 5.15
N THR A 230 -20.40 -5.75 5.07
CA THR A 230 -21.29 -6.62 4.30
C THR A 230 -22.54 -6.93 5.12
N GLU A 231 -23.72 -6.62 4.58
CA GLU A 231 -24.99 -6.90 5.23
C GLU A 231 -25.30 -8.39 5.19
N LYS A 232 -25.90 -8.91 6.28
CA LYS A 232 -26.28 -10.32 6.43
C LYS A 232 -27.60 -10.65 5.71
N ASN A 233 -27.85 -9.96 4.59
CA ASN A 233 -29.08 -10.05 3.82
C ASN A 233 -28.87 -11.04 2.66
N GLN A 234 -29.95 -11.65 2.14
CA GLN A 234 -29.85 -12.61 1.02
C GLN A 234 -29.18 -12.04 -0.23
N GLN A 235 -29.22 -10.71 -0.41
CA GLN A 235 -28.65 -10.00 -1.56
C GLN A 235 -27.16 -9.64 -1.42
N ARG A 236 -26.51 -9.93 -0.27
CA ARG A 236 -25.09 -9.61 0.02
C ARG A 236 -24.68 -8.18 -0.39
N THR A 237 -25.47 -7.20 0.05
CA THR A 237 -25.20 -5.77 -0.14
C THR A 237 -24.07 -5.29 0.77
N THR A 238 -23.25 -4.36 0.30
CA THR A 238 -22.19 -3.72 1.11
C THR A 238 -22.62 -2.30 1.47
N ARG A 239 -22.63 -1.98 2.77
CA ARG A 239 -22.88 -0.64 3.28
C ARG A 239 -21.55 0.02 3.64
N ILE A 240 -21.35 1.23 3.14
CA ILE A 240 -20.16 2.04 3.44
C ILE A 240 -20.51 3.00 4.57
N LYS A 241 -19.86 2.83 5.73
CA LYS A 241 -20.01 3.70 6.89
C LYS A 241 -18.84 4.70 6.93
N ASP A 242 -19.15 5.96 7.21
CA ASP A 242 -18.18 7.06 7.21
C ASP A 242 -17.90 7.50 8.65
N LEU A 243 -16.68 7.21 9.12
CA LEU A 243 -16.32 7.43 10.52
C LEU A 243 -16.28 8.94 10.87
N ARG A 244 -15.91 9.79 9.91
CA ARG A 244 -15.96 11.26 10.08
C ARG A 244 -17.38 11.75 10.32
N LYS A 245 -18.37 11.20 9.61
CA LYS A 245 -19.77 11.63 9.77
C LYS A 245 -20.33 11.22 11.13
N GLU A 246 -19.94 10.04 11.61
CA GLU A 246 -20.47 9.44 12.84
C GLU A 246 -19.92 10.08 14.11
N PHE A 247 -18.72 10.66 14.04
CA PHE A 247 -18.05 11.38 15.14
C PHE A 247 -17.96 12.89 14.89
N ARG A 248 -18.89 13.45 14.11
CA ARG A 248 -18.91 14.89 13.79
C ARG A 248 -19.44 15.75 14.94
N ALA A 249 -20.28 15.18 15.80
CA ALA A 249 -20.94 15.92 16.87
C ALA A 249 -19.92 16.36 17.93
N SER A 250 -20.03 17.60 18.42
CA SER A 250 -19.02 18.21 19.29
C SER A 250 -18.92 17.55 20.67
N ASP A 251 -19.99 16.92 21.13
CA ASP A 251 -20.05 16.13 22.35
C ASP A 251 -19.23 14.83 22.27
N LEU A 252 -18.91 14.36 21.06
CA LEU A 252 -18.11 13.16 20.81
C LEU A 252 -16.61 13.45 20.60
N GLU A 253 -16.17 14.70 20.72
CA GLU A 253 -14.78 15.07 20.45
C GLU A 253 -13.80 14.42 21.45
N ILE A 254 -14.22 14.27 22.72
CA ILE A 254 -13.44 13.57 23.75
C ILE A 254 -13.31 12.09 23.39
N ASP A 255 -14.42 11.44 23.05
CA ASP A 255 -14.44 10.02 22.66
C ASP A 255 -13.56 9.79 21.43
N LYS A 256 -13.66 10.67 20.43
CA LYS A 256 -12.85 10.61 19.21
C LYS A 256 -11.36 10.73 19.49
N GLN A 257 -10.94 11.69 20.32
CA GLN A 257 -9.53 11.85 20.69
C GLN A 257 -9.02 10.66 21.49
N PHE A 258 -9.84 10.15 22.43
CA PHE A 258 -9.54 8.96 23.20
C PHE A 258 -9.36 7.74 22.29
N LEU A 259 -10.32 7.47 21.40
CA LEU A 259 -10.31 6.36 20.46
C LEU A 259 -9.13 6.45 19.49
N HIS A 260 -8.87 7.62 18.91
CA HIS A 260 -7.73 7.80 18.00
C HIS A 260 -6.42 7.45 18.72
N LYS A 261 -6.18 8.03 19.90
CA LYS A 261 -4.99 7.73 20.69
C LYS A 261 -4.91 6.25 21.06
N TYR A 262 -6.03 5.67 21.50
CA TYR A 262 -6.09 4.30 21.97
C TYR A 262 -5.81 3.31 20.84
N LEU A 263 -6.50 3.44 19.69
CA LEU A 263 -6.33 2.56 18.53
C LEU A 263 -4.91 2.61 17.99
N THR A 264 -4.28 3.79 17.92
CA THR A 264 -2.88 3.94 17.49
C THR A 264 -1.89 3.29 18.45
N LEU A 265 -2.10 3.41 19.77
CA LEU A 265 -1.16 2.86 20.77
C LEU A 265 -1.30 1.35 20.97
N THR A 266 -2.53 0.85 21.04
CA THR A 266 -2.82 -0.55 21.42
C THR A 266 -2.88 -1.50 20.24
N LYS A 267 -2.88 -0.97 18.99
CA LYS A 267 -2.99 -1.74 17.75
C LYS A 267 -4.19 -2.69 17.81
N CYS A 268 -5.36 -2.10 18.01
CA CYS A 268 -6.59 -2.81 18.27
C CYS A 268 -7.15 -3.49 17.01
N ASP A 269 -7.64 -4.71 17.15
CA ASP A 269 -8.19 -5.52 16.04
C ASP A 269 -9.70 -5.31 15.81
N LEU A 270 -10.31 -4.33 16.49
CA LEU A 270 -11.76 -4.09 16.47
C LEU A 270 -12.33 -3.89 15.06
N PHE A 271 -11.58 -3.31 14.12
CA PHE A 271 -12.06 -3.10 12.76
C PHE A 271 -12.39 -4.39 12.00
N PHE A 272 -11.78 -5.53 12.37
CA PHE A 272 -11.87 -6.77 11.60
C PHE A 272 -12.31 -7.97 12.43
N CYS A 273 -12.64 -7.79 13.71
CA CYS A 273 -13.17 -8.87 14.55
C CYS A 273 -14.68 -9.07 14.31
N ASP A 274 -15.19 -10.26 14.64
CA ASP A 274 -16.64 -10.53 14.62
C ASP A 274 -17.31 -10.13 15.94
N LYS A 275 -16.53 -10.15 17.03
CA LYS A 275 -16.98 -9.90 18.40
C LYS A 275 -15.88 -9.24 19.21
N ALA A 276 -16.28 -8.44 20.19
CA ALA A 276 -15.37 -7.75 21.10
C ALA A 276 -15.62 -8.16 22.56
N VAL A 277 -14.55 -8.31 23.32
CA VAL A 277 -14.58 -8.43 24.78
C VAL A 277 -13.75 -7.30 25.34
N LEU A 278 -14.41 -6.30 25.94
CA LEU A 278 -13.75 -5.20 26.63
C LEU A 278 -13.52 -5.61 28.08
N ILE A 279 -12.28 -5.49 28.53
CA ILE A 279 -11.85 -5.84 29.88
C ILE A 279 -11.19 -4.64 30.54
N GLU A 280 -11.30 -4.58 31.86
CA GLU A 280 -10.82 -3.43 32.62
C GLU A 280 -9.30 -3.36 32.69
N GLY A 281 -8.62 -4.48 32.94
CA GLY A 281 -7.20 -4.49 33.21
C GLY A 281 -6.42 -5.70 32.69
N PRO A 282 -5.11 -5.75 33.02
CA PRO A 282 -4.22 -6.79 32.53
C PRO A 282 -4.48 -8.16 33.15
N THR A 283 -5.10 -8.19 34.34
CA THR A 283 -5.45 -9.44 35.03
C THR A 283 -6.43 -10.26 34.18
N GLU A 284 -7.52 -9.64 33.75
CA GLU A 284 -8.54 -10.27 32.91
C GLU A 284 -7.92 -10.70 31.58
N ARG A 285 -7.02 -9.88 31.01
CA ARG A 285 -6.32 -10.19 29.75
C ARG A 285 -5.52 -11.48 29.85
N ILE A 286 -4.80 -11.67 30.95
CA ILE A 286 -4.00 -12.87 31.21
C ILE A 286 -4.91 -14.09 31.45
N LEU A 287 -6.05 -13.90 32.12
CA LEU A 287 -6.99 -14.98 32.43
C LEU A 287 -7.87 -15.38 31.24
N MET A 288 -8.14 -14.47 30.31
CA MET A 288 -9.13 -14.64 29.24
C MET A 288 -8.92 -15.92 28.40
N PRO A 289 -7.71 -16.27 27.95
CA PRO A 289 -7.50 -17.50 27.18
C PRO A 289 -7.92 -18.77 27.96
N ASN A 290 -7.66 -18.80 29.27
CA ASN A 290 -8.03 -19.91 30.14
C ASN A 290 -9.54 -19.94 30.44
N LEU A 291 -10.19 -18.77 30.59
CA LEU A 291 -11.63 -18.68 30.76
C LEU A 291 -12.37 -19.18 29.52
N ILE A 292 -11.96 -18.71 28.35
CA ILE A 292 -12.47 -19.16 27.06
C ILE A 292 -12.33 -20.69 26.93
N GLU A 293 -11.16 -21.25 27.25
CA GLU A 293 -10.96 -22.70 27.20
C GLU A 293 -11.87 -23.48 28.15
N LYS A 294 -12.10 -22.98 29.37
CA LYS A 294 -13.00 -23.63 30.33
C LYS A 294 -14.44 -23.60 29.85
N VAL A 295 -14.88 -22.51 29.25
CA VAL A 295 -16.24 -22.37 28.69
C VAL A 295 -16.41 -23.28 27.48
N ASP A 296 -15.44 -23.30 26.56
CA ASP A 296 -15.48 -24.11 25.33
C ASP A 296 -15.57 -25.62 25.59
N LYS A 297 -15.13 -26.12 26.76
CA LYS A 297 -15.30 -27.53 27.16
C LYS A 297 -16.76 -27.95 27.34
N ASN A 298 -17.64 -27.00 27.64
CA ASN A 298 -19.06 -27.23 27.90
C ASN A 298 -19.97 -26.79 26.74
N LEU A 299 -19.38 -26.24 25.66
CA LEU A 299 -20.12 -25.77 24.48
C LEU A 299 -20.04 -26.77 23.34
N THR A 300 -21.05 -26.76 22.47
CA THR A 300 -21.01 -27.47 21.18
C THR A 300 -19.99 -26.81 20.25
N GLU A 301 -19.43 -27.57 19.30
CA GLU A 301 -18.39 -27.08 18.38
C GLU A 301 -18.75 -25.75 17.68
N GLU A 302 -20.02 -25.60 17.26
CA GLU A 302 -20.53 -24.39 16.61
C GLU A 302 -20.52 -23.15 17.51
N LEU A 303 -20.63 -23.36 18.83
CA LEU A 303 -20.70 -22.29 19.82
C LEU A 303 -19.35 -21.97 20.45
N LYS A 304 -18.31 -22.77 20.20
CA LYS A 304 -16.98 -22.54 20.77
C LYS A 304 -16.43 -21.18 20.38
N LEU A 305 -15.95 -20.48 21.38
CA LEU A 305 -15.51 -19.09 21.30
C LEU A 305 -14.14 -18.96 20.63
N LYS A 306 -13.24 -19.95 20.80
CA LYS A 306 -11.88 -19.93 20.18
C LYS A 306 -11.90 -19.76 18.64
N GLY A 307 -12.97 -20.18 17.96
CA GLY A 307 -13.09 -20.12 16.50
C GLY A 307 -13.86 -18.91 15.95
N GLN A 308 -14.29 -17.98 16.79
CA GLN A 308 -15.27 -16.95 16.42
C GLN A 308 -14.68 -15.54 16.26
N PHE A 309 -13.39 -15.42 15.90
CA PHE A 309 -12.71 -14.14 15.64
C PHE A 309 -13.00 -13.06 16.70
N ILE A 310 -12.83 -13.43 17.98
CA ILE A 310 -13.07 -12.54 19.13
C ILE A 310 -11.82 -11.71 19.41
N SER A 311 -11.97 -10.38 19.46
CA SER A 311 -10.91 -9.48 19.92
C SER A 311 -11.11 -9.14 21.40
N VAL A 312 -10.03 -9.24 22.19
CA VAL A 312 -10.02 -8.89 23.62
C VAL A 312 -9.26 -7.58 23.78
N VAL A 313 -9.93 -6.56 24.33
CA VAL A 313 -9.44 -5.17 24.38
C VAL A 313 -9.32 -4.71 25.84
N GLU A 314 -8.10 -4.38 26.27
CA GLU A 314 -7.78 -3.90 27.62
C GLU A 314 -7.91 -2.38 27.71
N VAL A 315 -8.99 -1.88 28.30
CA VAL A 315 -9.32 -0.45 28.29
C VAL A 315 -8.54 0.35 29.35
N GLY A 316 -8.13 -0.28 30.45
CA GLY A 316 -7.32 0.35 31.50
C GLY A 316 -8.13 1.24 32.45
N GLY A 317 -9.19 0.68 33.04
CA GLY A 317 -10.09 1.36 33.99
C GLY A 317 -11.46 1.73 33.41
N ALA A 318 -12.18 2.64 34.07
CA ALA A 318 -13.57 3.03 33.78
C ALA A 318 -13.78 3.89 32.49
N TYR A 319 -12.96 3.69 31.46
CA TYR A 319 -12.99 4.43 30.19
C TYR A 319 -13.77 3.72 29.08
N MET A 320 -14.43 2.61 29.39
CA MET A 320 -15.11 1.76 28.40
C MET A 320 -16.26 2.48 27.67
N HIS A 321 -16.88 3.46 28.32
CA HIS A 321 -17.96 4.26 27.75
C HIS A 321 -17.54 5.02 26.48
N HIS A 322 -16.27 5.42 26.36
CA HIS A 322 -15.74 6.08 25.15
C HIS A 322 -15.80 5.17 23.91
N PHE A 323 -15.89 3.85 24.08
CA PHE A 323 -15.99 2.90 22.97
C PHE A 323 -17.42 2.67 22.50
N TYR A 324 -18.45 3.03 23.25
CA TYR A 324 -19.83 2.61 22.94
C TYR A 324 -20.27 3.04 21.55
N LYS A 325 -20.10 4.34 21.22
CA LYS A 325 -20.41 4.87 19.89
C LYS A 325 -19.61 4.21 18.78
N PHE A 326 -18.36 3.82 19.06
CA PHE A 326 -17.49 3.15 18.10
C PHE A 326 -17.88 1.68 17.87
N LEU A 327 -18.25 0.96 18.93
CA LEU A 327 -18.73 -0.41 18.86
C LEU A 327 -20.07 -0.48 18.12
N ASP A 328 -20.96 0.49 18.37
CA ASP A 328 -22.21 0.67 17.62
C ASP A 328 -21.93 1.00 16.14
N PHE A 329 -20.91 1.83 15.88
CA PHE A 329 -20.46 2.10 14.52
C PHE A 329 -19.95 0.83 13.81
N LEU A 330 -19.27 -0.07 14.50
CA LEU A 330 -18.79 -1.32 13.90
C LEU A 330 -19.88 -2.41 13.87
N GLU A 331 -20.98 -2.24 14.61
CA GLU A 331 -22.04 -3.24 14.80
C GLU A 331 -21.52 -4.54 15.40
N LEU A 332 -20.53 -4.41 16.29
CA LEU A 332 -19.91 -5.53 16.98
C LEU A 332 -20.78 -6.00 18.14
N ARG A 333 -20.87 -7.33 18.28
CA ARG A 333 -21.38 -7.93 19.52
C ARG A 333 -20.30 -7.80 20.58
N THR A 334 -20.60 -7.03 21.61
CA THR A 334 -19.62 -6.69 22.65
C THR A 334 -20.04 -7.24 24.01
N LEU A 335 -19.08 -7.85 24.70
CA LEU A 335 -19.16 -8.15 26.13
C LEU A 335 -18.24 -7.21 26.89
N VAL A 336 -18.73 -6.65 27.99
CA VAL A 336 -17.94 -5.80 28.89
C VAL A 336 -17.74 -6.55 30.21
N ILE A 337 -16.49 -6.66 30.66
CA ILE A 337 -16.09 -7.26 31.93
C ILE A 337 -15.31 -6.22 32.71
N THR A 338 -15.86 -5.78 33.83
CA THR A 338 -15.29 -4.76 34.70
C THR A 338 -15.55 -5.15 36.14
N ASP A 339 -14.67 -4.73 37.03
CA ASP A 339 -14.84 -4.88 38.46
C ASP A 339 -15.95 -3.94 38.94
N LEU A 340 -16.63 -4.35 40.01
CA LEU A 340 -17.72 -3.56 40.59
C LEU A 340 -17.20 -2.46 41.53
N ASP A 341 -15.89 -2.43 41.81
CA ASP A 341 -15.21 -1.46 42.69
C ASP A 341 -16.00 -1.08 43.95
N SER A 342 -16.52 -2.10 44.66
CA SER A 342 -17.42 -1.88 45.78
C SER A 342 -16.76 -1.10 46.92
N THR A 343 -17.40 0.00 47.34
CA THR A 343 -16.97 0.82 48.48
C THR A 343 -18.05 0.93 49.56
N ALA A 344 -17.61 1.11 50.81
CA ALA A 344 -18.49 1.28 51.95
C ALA A 344 -18.07 2.49 52.79
N LEU A 345 -19.05 3.23 53.31
CA LEU A 345 -18.77 4.43 54.11
C LEU A 345 -18.08 4.05 55.43
N GLU A 346 -16.84 4.47 55.60
CA GLU A 346 -16.06 4.30 56.82
C GLU A 346 -15.38 5.63 57.18
N SER A 347 -15.74 6.18 58.35
CA SER A 347 -15.20 7.44 58.86
C SER A 347 -15.26 8.62 57.86
N GLY A 348 -16.36 8.74 57.10
CA GLY A 348 -16.57 9.83 56.14
C GLY A 348 -15.84 9.65 54.79
N LYS A 349 -15.17 8.52 54.58
CA LYS A 349 -14.56 8.12 53.29
C LYS A 349 -15.21 6.83 52.80
N TYR A 350 -15.02 6.51 51.52
CA TYR A 350 -15.50 5.29 50.89
C TYR A 350 -14.31 4.40 50.49
N PRO A 351 -13.64 3.71 51.45
CA PRO A 351 -12.62 2.73 51.10
C PRO A 351 -13.22 1.53 50.34
N ALA A 352 -12.35 0.86 49.58
CA ALA A 352 -12.67 -0.40 48.92
C ALA A 352 -13.05 -1.47 49.94
N CYS A 353 -14.07 -2.27 49.63
CA CYS A 353 -14.63 -3.29 50.51
C CYS A 353 -15.07 -4.53 49.72
N GLU A 354 -15.39 -5.61 50.42
CA GLU A 354 -16.00 -6.80 49.80
C GLU A 354 -17.33 -6.43 49.13
N VAL A 355 -17.60 -6.98 47.94
CA VAL A 355 -18.82 -6.72 47.17
C VAL A 355 -20.10 -6.94 47.99
N SER A 356 -20.10 -7.93 48.90
CA SER A 356 -21.24 -8.23 49.77
C SER A 356 -21.55 -7.12 50.80
N LYS A 357 -20.59 -6.24 51.08
CA LYS A 357 -20.68 -5.13 52.05
C LYS A 357 -20.70 -3.75 51.38
N GLY A 358 -20.56 -3.71 50.05
CA GLY A 358 -20.58 -2.47 49.27
C GLY A 358 -21.92 -1.77 49.35
N THR A 359 -21.87 -0.45 49.51
CA THR A 359 -23.05 0.43 49.41
C THR A 359 -22.97 1.35 48.19
N HIS A 360 -21.78 1.53 47.65
CA HIS A 360 -21.46 2.39 46.52
C HIS A 360 -20.41 1.69 45.64
N THR A 361 -20.23 2.19 44.42
CA THR A 361 -19.24 1.76 43.43
C THR A 361 -18.50 2.98 42.92
#